data_AF-A0A841J248-F1
#
_entry.id   AF-A0A841J248-F1
#
_cell.length_a   1.000
_cell.length_b   1.000
_cell.length_c   1.000
_cell.angle_alpha   90.00
_cell.angle_beta   90.00
_cell.angle_gamma   90.00
#
_symmetry.space_group_name_H-M   'P 1'
#
loop_
_entity.id
_entity.type
_entity.pdbx_description
1 polymer ?
#
loop_
_entity_poly.entity_id
_entity_poly.type
_entity_poly.pdbx_seq_one_letter_code
_entity_poly.pdbx_strand_id
1 'polypeptide(L)'
;MSYVDKPVAEREDARRFNRHTVLIGVKLRRPGETWFTSRVTDLTESGFRLQSFMNLSPGMTIWVMFSGFEGRRATVTWVRAHEAGCTFDTPLHTAIFDHIVRMGR
;
A
#
# COMPACT_ATOMS: atom_id res chain seq x y z
N MET A 1 -9.66 -32.83 -8.30
CA MET A 1 -8.84 -31.65 -8.65
C MET A 1 -8.57 -30.87 -7.38
N SER A 2 -7.45 -31.16 -6.75
CA SER A 2 -7.05 -30.68 -5.43
C SER A 2 -6.62 -29.21 -5.49
N TYR A 3 -7.29 -28.36 -4.70
CA TYR A 3 -6.85 -26.99 -4.42
C TYR A 3 -5.59 -27.08 -3.56
N VAL A 4 -4.42 -26.98 -4.20
CA VAL A 4 -3.14 -27.02 -3.49
C VAL A 4 -2.97 -25.66 -2.81
N ASP A 5 -3.04 -25.65 -1.48
CA ASP A 5 -2.64 -24.52 -0.66
C ASP A 5 -1.15 -24.23 -0.91
N LYS A 6 -0.86 -23.30 -1.82
CA LYS A 6 0.51 -22.81 -2.02
C LYS A 6 1.03 -22.25 -0.70
N PRO A 7 2.23 -22.68 -0.23
CA PRO A 7 2.77 -22.29 1.06
C PRO A 7 2.87 -20.77 1.18
N VAL A 8 2.51 -20.24 2.35
CA VAL A 8 2.50 -18.79 2.65
C VAL A 8 3.85 -18.12 2.29
N ALA A 9 4.95 -18.85 2.41
CA ALA A 9 6.31 -18.41 2.08
C ALA A 9 6.50 -18.07 0.59
N GLU A 10 5.98 -18.87 -0.35
CA GLU A 10 6.08 -18.55 -1.80
C GLU A 10 5.26 -17.31 -2.17
N ARG A 11 4.12 -17.10 -1.49
CA ARG A 11 3.30 -15.89 -1.69
C ARG A 11 3.97 -14.64 -1.12
N GLU A 12 4.78 -14.77 -0.08
CA GLU A 12 5.60 -13.67 0.45
C GLU A 12 6.78 -13.34 -0.47
N ASP A 13 7.45 -14.35 -1.03
CA ASP A 13 8.54 -14.14 -1.98
C ASP A 13 8.04 -13.55 -3.31
N ALA A 14 6.95 -14.07 -3.89
CA ALA A 14 6.35 -13.45 -5.08
C ALA A 14 5.93 -11.99 -4.84
N ARG A 15 5.43 -11.66 -3.64
CA ARG A 15 5.15 -10.28 -3.22
C ARG A 15 6.39 -9.43 -2.96
N ARG A 16 7.56 -10.02 -2.71
CA ARG A 16 8.84 -9.31 -2.66
C ARG A 16 9.35 -8.96 -4.06
N PHE A 17 9.18 -9.84 -5.04
CA PHE A 17 9.69 -9.66 -6.40
C PHE A 17 8.90 -8.64 -7.26
N ASN A 18 7.66 -8.27 -6.88
CA ASN A 18 6.86 -7.27 -7.64
C ASN A 18 6.81 -5.88 -6.98
N ARG A 19 7.67 -5.60 -6.00
CA ARG A 19 7.72 -4.28 -5.33
C ARG A 19 8.51 -3.31 -6.18
N HIS A 20 7.85 -2.23 -6.55
CA HIS A 20 8.48 -1.11 -7.22
C HIS A 20 8.85 -0.08 -6.15
N THR A 21 10.14 0.10 -5.93
CA THR A 21 10.64 1.19 -5.09
C THR A 21 10.34 2.51 -5.77
N VAL A 22 9.60 3.36 -5.08
CA VAL A 22 9.08 4.64 -5.57
C VAL A 22 9.13 5.66 -4.44
N LEU A 23 9.13 6.96 -4.73
CA LEU A 23 8.99 7.98 -3.70
C LEU A 23 7.82 8.91 -4.03
N ILE A 24 6.62 8.51 -3.61
CA ILE A 24 5.37 9.17 -4.03
C ILE A 24 4.75 9.90 -2.86
N GLY A 25 4.54 11.21 -3.02
CA GLY A 25 3.70 11.99 -2.11
C GLY A 25 2.24 11.57 -2.25
N VAL A 26 1.61 11.22 -1.13
CA VAL A 26 0.20 10.82 -1.08
C VAL A 26 -0.54 11.63 -0.04
N LYS A 27 -1.86 11.77 -0.20
CA LYS A 27 -2.73 12.15 0.91
C LYS A 27 -3.20 10.90 1.62
N LEU A 28 -3.17 10.93 2.93
CA LEU A 28 -3.59 9.85 3.80
C LEU A 28 -4.63 10.36 4.79
N ARG A 29 -5.57 9.50 5.16
CA ARG A 29 -6.62 9.81 6.14
C ARG A 29 -6.89 8.59 7.01
N ARG A 30 -7.00 8.82 8.32
CA ARG A 30 -7.43 7.83 9.32
C ARG A 30 -8.93 8.01 9.65
N PRO A 31 -9.59 7.00 10.25
CA PRO A 31 -10.95 7.14 10.73
C PRO A 31 -11.05 8.33 11.70
N GLY A 32 -12.04 9.21 11.49
CA GLY A 32 -12.24 10.38 12.35
C GLY A 32 -11.27 11.55 12.11
N GLU A 33 -10.29 11.42 11.20
CA GLU A 33 -9.29 12.46 10.94
C GLU A 33 -9.47 13.13 9.57
N THR A 34 -8.80 14.26 9.39
CA THR A 34 -8.68 14.96 8.11
C THR A 34 -7.56 14.36 7.25
N TRP A 35 -7.54 14.74 5.97
CA TRP A 35 -6.47 14.36 5.06
C TRP A 35 -5.17 15.11 5.38
N PHE A 36 -4.06 14.40 5.40
CA PHE A 36 -2.71 14.95 5.55
C PHE A 36 -1.74 14.27 4.57
N THR A 37 -0.56 14.85 4.38
CA THR A 37 0.43 14.34 3.43
C THR A 37 1.33 13.27 4.07
N SER A 38 1.61 12.20 3.32
CA SER A 38 2.56 11.15 3.68
C SER A 38 3.34 10.71 2.44
N ARG A 39 4.22 9.71 2.57
CA ARG A 39 4.99 9.18 1.45
C ARG A 39 4.85 7.67 1.34
N VAL A 40 4.74 7.20 0.11
CA VAL A 40 4.85 5.79 -0.25
C VAL A 40 6.26 5.51 -0.74
N THR A 41 6.91 4.47 -0.19
CA THR A 41 8.29 4.06 -0.52
C THR A 41 8.37 2.81 -1.39
N ASP A 42 7.35 1.96 -1.35
CA ASP A 42 7.20 0.81 -2.24
C ASP A 42 5.74 0.66 -2.64
N LEU A 43 5.50 0.26 -3.90
CA LEU A 43 4.16 -0.02 -4.41
C LEU A 43 4.11 -1.37 -5.12
N THR A 44 2.98 -2.05 -4.96
CA THR A 44 2.53 -3.22 -5.75
C THR A 44 1.07 -2.98 -6.14
N GLU A 45 0.50 -3.80 -7.03
CA GLU A 45 -0.93 -3.73 -7.33
C GLU A 45 -1.81 -4.00 -6.08
N SER A 46 -1.35 -4.87 -5.17
CA SER A 46 -2.11 -5.30 -3.99
C SER A 46 -1.94 -4.41 -2.75
N GLY A 47 -0.92 -3.57 -2.72
CA GLY A 47 -0.57 -2.84 -1.51
C GLY A 47 0.68 -1.98 -1.64
N PHE A 48 1.03 -1.30 -0.57
CA PHE A 48 2.08 -0.28 -0.55
C PHE A 48 2.74 -0.19 0.82
N ARG A 49 3.92 0.44 0.86
CA ARG A 49 4.61 0.79 2.10
C ARG A 49 4.56 2.29 2.32
N LEU A 50 4.10 2.70 3.50
CA LEU A 50 4.15 4.08 3.95
C LEU A 50 5.40 4.34 4.77
N GLN A 51 5.99 5.52 4.57
CA GLN A 51 6.88 6.14 5.54
C GLN A 51 6.08 7.21 6.30
N SER A 52 5.84 6.98 7.59
CA SER A 52 5.01 7.84 8.42
C SER A 52 5.43 7.79 9.88
N PHE A 53 5.42 8.95 10.55
CA PHE A 53 5.62 9.08 11.99
C PHE A 53 4.32 8.97 12.79
N MET A 54 3.21 8.69 12.12
CA MET A 54 1.92 8.58 12.76
C MET A 54 1.74 7.27 13.53
N ASN A 55 0.85 7.32 14.52
CA ASN A 55 0.38 6.13 15.22
C ASN A 55 -0.57 5.32 14.32
N LEU A 56 0.00 4.38 13.58
CA LEU A 56 -0.72 3.35 12.83
C LEU A 56 -0.67 2.04 13.63
N SER A 57 -1.70 1.22 13.47
CA SER A 57 -1.77 -0.11 14.10
C SER A 57 -2.19 -1.15 13.07
N PRO A 58 -1.65 -2.38 13.11
CA PRO A 58 -2.18 -3.49 12.30
C PRO A 58 -3.70 -3.64 12.48
N GLY A 59 -4.41 -3.90 11.39
CA GLY A 59 -5.88 -3.95 11.32
C GLY A 59 -6.56 -2.58 11.16
N MET A 60 -5.84 -1.47 11.28
CA MET A 60 -6.42 -0.13 11.08
C MET A 60 -6.79 0.08 9.60
N THR A 61 -8.03 0.50 9.36
CA THR A 61 -8.46 0.99 8.05
C THR A 61 -7.97 2.42 7.83
N ILE A 62 -7.38 2.68 6.67
CA ILE A 62 -6.93 4.00 6.23
C ILE A 62 -7.44 4.26 4.80
N TRP A 63 -7.42 5.52 4.41
CA TRP A 63 -7.65 5.94 3.04
C TRP A 63 -6.40 6.61 2.50
N VAL A 64 -5.94 6.15 1.34
CA VAL A 64 -4.79 6.72 0.63
C VAL A 64 -5.23 7.27 -0.72
N MET A 65 -4.74 8.44 -1.08
CA MET A 65 -5.02 9.10 -2.34
C MET A 65 -3.69 9.43 -3.01
N PHE A 66 -3.48 8.82 -4.17
CA PHE A 66 -2.36 9.15 -5.06
C PHE A 66 -2.72 10.39 -5.87
N SER A 67 -1.72 11.19 -6.25
CA SER A 67 -1.95 12.41 -7.04
C SER A 67 -2.74 12.09 -8.30
N GLY A 68 -3.86 12.78 -8.52
CA GLY A 68 -4.73 12.59 -9.69
C GLY A 68 -5.69 11.40 -9.62
N PHE A 69 -5.71 10.64 -8.53
CA PHE A 69 -6.60 9.48 -8.35
C PHE A 69 -7.53 9.64 -7.16
N GLU A 70 -8.63 8.88 -7.17
CA GLU A 70 -9.56 8.83 -6.04
C GLU A 70 -8.92 8.18 -4.80
N GLY A 71 -9.46 8.53 -3.63
CA GLY A 71 -9.06 7.94 -2.36
C GLY A 71 -9.47 6.47 -2.27
N ARG A 72 -8.51 5.60 -1.99
CA ARG A 72 -8.70 4.15 -1.89
C ARG A 72 -8.57 3.69 -0.46
N ARG A 73 -9.47 2.78 -0.06
CA ARG A 73 -9.42 2.14 1.25
C ARG A 73 -8.32 1.07 1.29
N ALA A 74 -7.60 1.03 2.39
CA ALA A 74 -6.56 0.07 2.65
C ALA A 74 -6.54 -0.32 4.14
N THR A 75 -5.96 -1.47 4.44
CA THR A 75 -5.78 -1.96 5.79
C THR A 75 -4.29 -2.06 6.12
N VAL A 76 -3.90 -1.52 7.27
CA VAL A 76 -2.55 -1.66 7.80
C VAL A 76 -2.31 -3.13 8.16
N THR A 77 -1.28 -3.74 7.60
CA THR A 77 -0.93 -5.15 7.83
C THR A 77 0.18 -5.32 8.86
N TRP A 78 1.13 -4.40 8.89
CA TRP A 78 2.21 -4.37 9.86
C TRP A 78 2.71 -2.94 10.06
N VAL A 79 3.32 -2.69 11.21
CA VAL A 79 3.98 -1.42 11.55
C VAL A 79 5.34 -1.76 12.15
N ARG A 80 6.40 -1.09 11.69
CA ARG A 80 7.78 -1.24 12.16
C ARG A 80 8.48 0.11 12.10
N ALA A 81 8.92 0.61 13.26
CA ALA A 81 9.53 1.95 13.38
C ALA A 81 8.67 3.03 12.69
N HIS A 82 9.20 3.68 11.64
CA HIS A 82 8.51 4.74 10.89
C HIS A 82 7.89 4.23 9.57
N GLU A 83 7.69 2.92 9.47
CA GLU A 83 7.12 2.29 8.30
C GLU A 83 5.86 1.50 8.65
N ALA A 84 4.91 1.50 7.71
CA ALA A 84 3.74 0.64 7.76
C ALA A 84 3.50 -0.01 6.40
N GLY A 85 3.23 -1.31 6.39
CA GLY A 85 2.77 -2.00 5.19
C GLY A 85 1.25 -2.00 5.14
N CYS A 86 0.68 -1.64 4.00
CA CYS A 86 -0.76 -1.53 3.80
C CYS A 86 -1.19 -2.39 2.61
N THR A 87 -2.33 -3.04 2.73
CA THR A 87 -2.97 -3.80 1.63
C THR A 87 -4.21 -3.04 1.20
N PHE A 88 -4.37 -2.84 -0.11
CA PHE A 88 -5.60 -2.26 -0.62
C PHE A 88 -6.76 -3.23 -0.43
N ASP A 89 -7.93 -2.71 -0.07
CA ASP A 89 -9.14 -3.54 0.03
C ASP A 89 -9.57 -4.06 -1.35
N THR A 90 -9.41 -3.22 -2.37
CA THR A 90 -9.50 -3.60 -3.77
C THR A 90 -8.13 -3.38 -4.42
N PRO A 91 -7.52 -4.37 -5.10
CA PRO A 91 -6.25 -4.17 -5.80
C PRO A 91 -6.33 -3.04 -6.85
N LEU A 92 -5.20 -2.37 -7.09
CA LEU A 92 -5.07 -1.42 -8.18
C LEU A 92 -5.25 -2.14 -9.52
N HIS A 93 -5.95 -1.50 -10.44
CA HIS A 93 -5.93 -1.92 -11.83
C HIS A 93 -4.52 -1.66 -12.40
N THR A 94 -3.99 -2.58 -13.22
CA THR A 94 -2.63 -2.50 -13.76
C THR A 94 -2.33 -1.15 -14.43
N ALA A 95 -3.27 -0.61 -15.22
CA ALA A 95 -3.09 0.72 -15.83
C ALA A 95 -2.91 1.88 -14.81
N ILE A 96 -3.58 1.83 -13.66
CA ILE A 96 -3.41 2.82 -12.59
C ILE A 96 -2.05 2.62 -11.93
N PHE A 97 -1.70 1.36 -11.63
CA PHE A 97 -0.42 1.00 -11.06
C PHE A 97 0.75 1.50 -11.94
N ASP A 98 0.74 1.18 -13.23
CA ASP A 98 1.78 1.60 -14.18
C ASP A 98 1.91 3.12 -14.24
N HIS A 99 0.78 3.84 -14.22
CA HIS A 99 0.77 5.30 -14.22
C HIS A 99 1.40 5.87 -12.94
N ILE A 100 1.02 5.35 -11.78
CA ILE A 100 1.57 5.78 -10.47
C ILE A 100 3.08 5.49 -10.42
N VAL A 101 3.52 4.31 -10.84
CA VAL A 101 4.94 3.94 -10.88
C VAL A 101 5.73 4.84 -11.82
N ARG A 102 5.20 5.17 -13.00
CA ARG A 102 5.84 6.08 -13.95
C ARG A 102 6.01 7.50 -13.38
N MET A 103 5.07 7.97 -12.57
CA MET A 103 5.15 9.29 -11.93
C MET A 103 6.07 9.33 -10.69
N GLY A 104 6.32 8.19 -10.06
CA GLY A 104 7.10 8.06 -8.82
C GLY A 104 8.59 7.78 -9.01
N ARG A 105 9.06 7.74 -10.27
CA ARG A 105 10.48 7.69 -10.65
C ARG A 105 10.99 9.09 -10.94
#